data_AF-A0A9N8F4C2-F1
#
_entry.id   AF-A0A9N8F4C2-F1
#
_cell.length_a   1.000
_cell.length_b   1.000
_cell.length_c   1.000
_cell.angle_alpha   90.00
_cell.angle_beta   90.00
_cell.angle_gamma   90.00
#
_symmetry.space_group_name_H-M   'P 1'
#
loop_
_entity.id
_entity.type
_entity.pdbx_description
1 polymer ?
#
loop_
_entity_poly.entity_id
_entity_poly.type
_entity_poly.pdbx_seq_one_letter_code
_entity_poly.pdbx_strand_id
1 'polypeptide(L)'
;MLSTNNSSTVVPLKITVGLGDDNEPSKIDLSGDRCCCGRVTSELRHRAFDATEVNGPTLHGPATFAPAGRWTLLGKTIITVWSASSLIDGILAAEPKLFYLAYLTHWSLMVTILYMTLSWMLTFRATVLAKAEEATATDVTMLHKIVWCLFTVAAPAEIVVAIGYWGLEWDGSSAGFYYRNFMVHGVVLGLLLLDGLLLNKIPLRIRHIGLILGYLFLYLIWTFIHAYLGIGNPQTPEDDDTIYTALQWRQDPLSTAVVAGQFLLLLAPIAFCTVYGMSLYSFPCGCNGQSRRYLSNTNTSNNTDKDASTTKSSASYVEMGAFDMASV
;
A
#
# COMPACT_ATOMS: atom_id res chain seq x y z
N MET A 1 22.60 66.09 -14.72
CA MET A 1 23.81 65.26 -14.56
C MET A 1 24.37 65.53 -13.17
N LEU A 2 24.23 64.59 -12.24
CA LEU A 2 25.11 64.42 -11.07
C LEU A 2 24.79 63.04 -10.49
N SER A 3 25.75 62.13 -10.67
CA SER A 3 25.77 60.75 -10.20
C SER A 3 26.23 60.71 -8.75
N THR A 4 25.55 59.95 -7.89
CA THR A 4 26.11 59.52 -6.60
C THR A 4 25.88 58.01 -6.44
N ASN A 5 26.97 57.28 -6.67
CA ASN A 5 27.12 55.87 -6.31
C ASN A 5 27.34 55.78 -4.79
N ASN A 6 26.55 54.96 -4.10
CA ASN A 6 26.88 54.50 -2.76
C ASN A 6 26.85 52.97 -2.76
N SER A 7 28.05 52.37 -2.84
CA SER A 7 28.28 50.94 -2.67
C SER A 7 28.65 50.70 -1.21
N SER A 8 27.74 50.07 -0.46
CA SER A 8 28.00 49.62 0.90
C SER A 8 28.41 48.15 0.86
N THR A 9 29.70 47.88 0.96
CA THR A 9 30.28 46.55 1.15
C THR A 9 30.01 46.07 2.58
N VAL A 10 29.05 45.17 2.74
CA VAL A 10 28.81 44.44 3.98
C VAL A 10 29.77 43.25 4.02
N VAL A 11 30.72 43.26 4.94
CA VAL A 11 31.59 42.12 5.24
C VAL A 11 30.84 41.21 6.22
N PRO A 12 30.52 39.95 5.90
CA PRO A 12 29.88 39.06 6.83
C PRO A 12 30.88 38.57 7.88
N LEU A 13 30.56 38.83 9.15
CA LEU A 13 31.26 38.30 10.32
C LEU A 13 31.01 36.78 10.40
N LYS A 14 32.04 35.98 10.07
CA LYS A 14 31.99 34.52 10.18
C LYS A 14 32.38 34.13 11.61
N ILE A 15 31.38 33.94 12.47
CA ILE A 15 31.57 33.38 13.82
C ILE A 15 31.74 31.87 13.67
N THR A 16 32.96 31.37 13.83
CA THR A 16 33.25 29.94 13.89
C THR A 16 33.09 29.49 15.34
N VAL A 17 31.95 28.90 15.67
CA VAL A 17 31.75 28.20 16.95
C VAL A 17 32.38 26.82 16.81
N GLY A 18 33.45 26.57 17.57
CA GLY A 18 34.05 25.24 17.68
C GLY A 18 33.12 24.31 18.46
N LEU A 19 32.37 23.48 17.73
CA LEU A 19 31.72 22.29 18.27
C LEU A 19 32.75 21.16 18.24
N GLY A 20 33.01 20.54 19.38
CA GLY A 20 33.90 19.38 19.49
C GLY A 20 33.40 18.21 18.62
N ASP A 21 34.34 17.61 17.88
CA ASP A 21 34.17 16.48 16.97
C ASP A 21 33.99 15.14 17.72
N ASP A 22 33.02 15.07 18.63
CA ASP A 22 32.74 13.85 19.41
C ASP A 22 31.47 13.13 18.93
N ASN A 23 30.82 13.64 17.86
CA ASN A 23 29.63 13.04 17.24
C ASN A 23 30.01 12.02 16.16
N GLU A 24 30.86 11.03 16.49
CA GLU A 24 30.88 9.83 15.67
C GLU A 24 29.52 9.15 15.90
N PRO A 25 28.62 9.05 14.89
CA PRO A 25 27.35 8.39 15.07
C PRO A 25 27.66 6.96 15.50
N SER A 26 27.37 6.64 16.76
CA SER A 26 27.58 5.33 17.36
C SER A 26 27.23 4.29 16.32
N LYS A 27 28.22 3.48 15.89
CA LYS A 27 27.99 2.38 14.95
C LYS A 27 26.93 1.50 15.57
N ILE A 28 25.69 1.70 15.14
CA ILE A 28 24.55 0.95 15.64
C ILE A 28 24.83 -0.48 15.24
N ASP A 29 25.04 -1.33 16.22
CA ASP A 29 25.23 -2.75 16.02
C ASP A 29 24.04 -3.28 15.20
N LEU A 30 24.35 -3.67 13.96
CA LEU A 30 23.39 -4.23 13.00
C LEU A 30 23.29 -5.76 13.18
N SER A 31 24.03 -6.34 14.13
CA SER A 31 24.05 -7.78 14.36
C SER A 31 22.96 -8.20 15.36
N GLY A 32 21.91 -8.82 14.83
CA GLY A 32 21.04 -9.74 15.59
C GLY A 32 19.93 -9.08 16.40
N ASP A 33 18.76 -9.70 16.41
CA ASP A 33 17.75 -9.58 17.47
C ASP A 33 17.01 -8.25 17.66
N ARG A 34 16.76 -7.49 16.58
CA ARG A 34 15.69 -6.47 16.65
C ARG A 34 14.33 -7.14 16.62
N CYS A 35 13.78 -7.36 17.83
CA CYS A 35 12.37 -7.66 18.06
C CYS A 35 11.46 -6.73 17.23
N CYS A 36 10.36 -7.27 16.68
CA CYS A 36 9.38 -6.55 15.86
C CYS A 36 8.94 -5.21 16.47
N CYS A 37 8.91 -5.10 17.80
CA CYS A 37 8.57 -3.88 18.53
C CYS A 37 9.50 -2.70 18.21
N GLY A 38 10.82 -2.95 18.08
CA GLY A 38 11.79 -1.89 17.76
C GLY A 38 11.54 -1.28 16.38
N ARG A 39 11.11 -2.10 15.43
CA ARG A 39 10.76 -1.64 14.07
C ARG A 39 9.58 -0.67 14.10
N VAL A 40 8.50 -1.01 14.81
CA VAL A 40 7.29 -0.17 14.89
C VAL A 40 7.62 1.23 15.40
N THR A 41 8.33 1.34 16.53
CA THR A 41 8.73 2.64 17.10
C THR A 41 9.59 3.47 16.15
N SER A 42 10.40 2.79 15.36
CA SER A 42 11.32 3.41 14.44
C SER A 42 10.60 3.92 13.18
N GLU A 43 9.67 3.14 12.62
CA GLU A 43 8.85 3.53 11.47
C GLU A 43 7.96 4.74 11.78
N LEU A 44 7.49 4.90 13.03
CA LEU A 44 6.74 6.08 13.46
C LEU A 44 7.51 7.40 13.32
N ARG A 45 8.85 7.37 13.20
CA ARG A 45 9.68 8.57 13.01
C ARG A 45 9.93 8.90 11.54
N HIS A 46 9.82 7.93 10.63
CA HIS A 46 10.10 8.09 9.20
C HIS A 46 8.92 8.67 8.42
N ARG A 47 9.19 9.36 7.30
CA ARG A 47 8.11 9.85 6.42
C ARG A 47 7.33 8.65 5.86
N ALA A 48 6.00 8.77 5.79
CA ALA A 48 5.11 7.66 5.42
C ALA A 48 5.52 7.00 4.09
N PHE A 49 5.85 7.80 3.07
CA PHE A 49 6.20 7.34 1.73
C PHE A 49 7.67 7.59 1.35
N ASP A 50 8.58 7.44 2.30
CA ASP A 50 10.02 7.46 2.05
C ASP A 50 10.49 6.19 1.31
N ALA A 51 11.54 6.24 0.49
CA ALA A 51 12.16 5.03 -0.05
C ALA A 51 13.11 4.38 0.97
N THR A 52 13.64 5.17 1.91
CA THR A 52 14.62 4.71 2.88
C THR A 52 13.94 3.96 4.02
N GLU A 53 14.40 2.73 4.30
CA GLU A 53 13.98 1.96 5.46
C GLU A 53 14.66 2.46 6.73
N VAL A 54 14.08 2.13 7.88
CA VAL A 54 14.60 2.58 9.17
C VAL A 54 15.99 2.03 9.48
N ASN A 55 16.33 0.87 8.92
CA ASN A 55 17.64 0.25 9.14
C ASN A 55 18.71 0.73 8.14
N GLY A 56 18.38 1.67 7.25
CA GLY A 56 19.30 2.21 6.25
C GLY A 56 19.14 1.72 4.81
N PRO A 57 18.63 0.51 4.49
CA PRO A 57 18.43 0.11 3.10
C PRO A 57 17.43 1.02 2.39
N THR A 58 17.76 1.44 1.17
CA THR A 58 16.85 2.18 0.31
C THR A 58 16.13 1.22 -0.62
N LEU A 59 14.80 1.31 -0.65
CA LEU A 59 13.96 0.55 -1.56
C LEU A 59 14.29 0.92 -3.01
N HIS A 60 14.38 -0.10 -3.86
CA HIS A 60 14.44 0.11 -5.29
C HIS A 60 13.03 0.44 -5.79
N GLY A 61 12.72 1.72 -5.90
CA GLY A 61 11.38 2.23 -6.24
C GLY A 61 10.80 1.59 -7.49
N PRO A 62 11.42 1.78 -8.67
CA PRO A 62 10.95 1.17 -9.92
C PRO A 62 10.79 -0.35 -9.84
N ALA A 63 11.78 -1.08 -9.30
CA ALA A 63 11.68 -2.53 -9.22
C ALA A 63 10.56 -2.99 -8.27
N THR A 64 10.25 -2.24 -7.21
CA THR A 64 9.17 -2.54 -6.26
C THR A 64 7.80 -2.28 -6.88
N PHE A 65 7.57 -1.07 -7.40
CA PHE A 65 6.24 -0.65 -7.86
C PHE A 65 5.94 -0.97 -9.33
N ALA A 66 6.97 -1.28 -10.12
CA ALA A 66 6.89 -1.58 -11.53
C ALA A 66 7.80 -2.77 -11.90
N PRO A 67 7.60 -3.96 -11.29
CA PRO A 67 8.44 -5.12 -11.57
C PRO A 67 8.37 -5.51 -13.05
N ALA A 68 9.47 -5.33 -13.77
CA ALA A 68 9.55 -5.66 -15.19
C ALA A 68 9.58 -7.18 -15.41
N GLY A 69 9.01 -7.64 -16.52
CA GLY A 69 9.05 -9.04 -16.94
C GLY A 69 7.77 -9.47 -17.65
N ARG A 70 7.91 -10.24 -18.74
CA ARG A 70 6.75 -10.68 -19.55
C ARG A 70 5.77 -11.53 -18.75
N TRP A 71 6.27 -12.41 -17.90
CA TRP A 71 5.45 -13.26 -17.03
C TRP A 71 4.76 -12.45 -15.92
N THR A 72 5.46 -11.51 -15.30
CA THR A 72 4.87 -10.57 -14.33
C THR A 72 3.75 -9.76 -14.96
N LEU A 73 3.97 -9.22 -16.17
CA LEU A 73 2.97 -8.46 -16.90
C LEU A 73 1.75 -9.32 -17.26
N LEU A 74 1.96 -10.56 -17.73
CA LEU A 74 0.86 -11.48 -18.03
C LEU A 74 0.03 -11.78 -16.78
N GLY A 75 0.67 -12.13 -15.67
CA GLY A 75 -0.01 -12.40 -14.39
C GLY A 75 -0.82 -11.21 -13.91
N LYS A 76 -0.24 -10.00 -13.93
CA LYS A 76 -0.95 -8.75 -13.60
C LYS A 76 -2.11 -8.47 -14.53
N THR A 77 -1.97 -8.75 -15.82
CA THR A 77 -3.06 -8.57 -16.79
C THR A 77 -4.24 -9.46 -16.45
N ILE A 78 -4.00 -10.75 -16.14
CA ILE A 78 -5.04 -11.69 -15.74
C ILE A 78 -5.73 -11.21 -14.44
N ILE A 79 -4.94 -10.86 -13.42
CA ILE A 79 -5.44 -10.35 -12.13
C ILE A 79 -6.33 -9.12 -12.30
N THR A 80 -5.84 -8.11 -13.04
CA THR A 80 -6.57 -6.85 -13.25
C THR A 80 -7.85 -7.07 -14.05
N VAL A 81 -7.81 -7.84 -15.13
CA VAL A 81 -8.99 -8.13 -15.96
C VAL A 81 -10.04 -8.92 -15.17
N TRP A 82 -9.63 -9.93 -14.39
CA TRP A 82 -10.55 -10.74 -13.60
C TRP A 82 -11.20 -9.95 -12.46
N SER A 83 -10.43 -9.09 -11.81
CA SER A 83 -10.98 -8.21 -10.77
C SER A 83 -11.93 -7.17 -11.38
N ALA A 84 -11.56 -6.58 -12.52
CA ALA A 84 -12.39 -5.60 -13.22
C ALA A 84 -13.70 -6.22 -13.72
N SER A 85 -13.70 -7.48 -14.17
CA SER A 85 -14.94 -8.15 -14.57
C SER A 85 -15.91 -8.32 -13.39
N SER A 86 -15.40 -8.51 -12.17
CA SER A 86 -16.22 -8.58 -10.95
C SER A 86 -16.89 -7.24 -10.62
N LEU A 87 -16.19 -6.12 -10.85
CA LEU A 87 -16.77 -4.77 -10.74
C LEU A 87 -17.85 -4.53 -11.79
N ILE A 88 -17.59 -4.89 -13.05
CA ILE A 88 -18.55 -4.72 -14.16
C ILE A 88 -19.81 -5.56 -13.90
N ASP A 89 -19.65 -6.84 -13.58
CA ASP A 89 -20.77 -7.72 -13.22
C ASP A 89 -21.57 -7.14 -12.05
N GLY A 90 -20.88 -6.64 -11.02
CA GLY A 90 -21.50 -5.97 -9.89
C GLY A 90 -22.37 -4.77 -10.26
N ILE A 91 -21.88 -3.90 -11.13
CA ILE A 91 -22.60 -2.70 -11.61
C ILE A 91 -23.79 -3.10 -12.50
N LEU A 92 -23.61 -4.11 -13.36
CA LEU A 92 -24.67 -4.56 -14.27
C LEU A 92 -25.81 -5.27 -13.53
N ALA A 93 -25.50 -5.99 -12.45
CA ALA A 93 -26.48 -6.67 -11.62
C ALA A 93 -27.17 -5.76 -10.58
N ALA A 94 -26.71 -4.53 -10.42
CA ALA A 94 -27.25 -3.60 -9.42
C ALA A 94 -28.54 -2.94 -9.92
N GLU A 95 -29.63 -3.16 -9.19
CA GLU A 95 -30.90 -2.48 -9.42
C GLU A 95 -31.38 -1.83 -8.11
N PRO A 96 -31.48 -0.49 -8.05
CA PRO A 96 -31.06 0.51 -9.03
C PRO A 96 -29.54 0.74 -8.99
N LYS A 97 -28.96 1.03 -10.16
CA LYS A 97 -27.50 1.23 -10.33
C LYS A 97 -26.90 2.33 -9.46
N LEU A 98 -27.66 3.40 -9.18
CA LEU A 98 -27.18 4.50 -8.33
C LEU A 98 -26.96 4.07 -6.88
N PHE A 99 -27.66 3.04 -6.42
CA PHE A 99 -27.51 2.49 -5.08
C PHE A 99 -26.27 1.60 -4.94
N TYR A 100 -25.60 1.25 -6.05
CA TYR A 100 -24.36 0.47 -6.03
C TYR A 100 -23.28 1.14 -5.17
N LEU A 101 -23.16 2.48 -5.23
CA LEU A 101 -22.18 3.19 -4.40
C LEU A 101 -22.64 3.45 -2.97
N ALA A 102 -23.76 2.88 -2.53
CA ALA A 102 -24.15 2.93 -1.12
C ALA A 102 -23.26 2.01 -0.26
N TYR A 103 -22.82 0.88 -0.81
CA TYR A 103 -22.16 -0.20 -0.07
C TYR A 103 -20.62 -0.06 0.02
N LEU A 104 -20.06 -0.39 1.19
CA LEU A 104 -18.62 -0.38 1.47
C LEU A 104 -17.86 -1.36 0.56
N THR A 105 -18.45 -2.51 0.27
CA THR A 105 -17.92 -3.51 -0.67
C THR A 105 -17.61 -2.88 -2.02
N HIS A 106 -18.50 -2.01 -2.51
CA HIS A 106 -18.36 -1.41 -3.83
C HIS A 106 -17.36 -0.24 -3.81
N TRP A 107 -17.31 0.54 -2.71
CA TRP A 107 -16.22 1.51 -2.51
C TRP A 107 -14.85 0.82 -2.49
N SER A 108 -14.73 -0.31 -1.78
CA SER A 108 -13.46 -1.03 -1.64
C SER A 108 -13.02 -1.62 -2.97
N LEU A 109 -13.96 -2.25 -3.68
CA LEU A 109 -13.72 -2.80 -5.02
C LEU A 109 -13.26 -1.71 -6.01
N MET A 110 -13.85 -0.52 -5.99
CA MET A 110 -13.40 0.59 -6.85
C MET A 110 -11.94 1.00 -6.56
N VAL A 111 -11.57 1.13 -5.29
CA VAL A 111 -10.20 1.46 -4.88
C VAL A 111 -9.24 0.32 -5.30
N THR A 112 -9.67 -0.93 -5.15
CA THR A 112 -8.93 -2.12 -5.58
C THR A 112 -8.68 -2.14 -7.09
N ILE A 113 -9.70 -1.87 -7.91
CA ILE A 113 -9.55 -1.82 -9.38
C ILE A 113 -8.67 -0.64 -9.80
N LEU A 114 -8.79 0.52 -9.15
CA LEU A 114 -7.93 1.66 -9.43
C LEU A 114 -6.46 1.32 -9.11
N TYR A 115 -6.20 0.70 -7.96
CA TYR A 115 -4.88 0.19 -7.60
C TYR A 115 -4.33 -0.78 -8.66
N MET A 116 -5.08 -1.83 -9.00
CA MET A 116 -4.63 -2.88 -9.94
C MET A 116 -4.36 -2.31 -11.33
N THR A 117 -5.20 -1.38 -11.78
CA THR A 117 -5.02 -0.70 -13.08
C THR A 117 -3.72 0.09 -13.10
N LEU A 118 -3.48 0.93 -12.08
CA LEU A 118 -2.26 1.74 -12.02
C LEU A 118 -1.00 0.89 -11.82
N SER A 119 -1.06 -0.18 -11.02
CA SER A 119 0.06 -1.13 -10.86
C SER A 119 0.37 -1.88 -12.16
N TRP A 120 -0.67 -2.33 -12.88
CA TRP A 120 -0.53 -2.93 -14.20
C TRP A 120 0.10 -1.94 -15.20
N MET A 121 -0.37 -0.68 -15.24
CA MET A 121 0.19 0.36 -16.12
C MET A 121 1.67 0.60 -15.85
N LEU A 122 2.09 0.68 -14.58
CA LEU A 122 3.50 0.83 -14.21
C LEU A 122 4.34 -0.35 -14.72
N THR A 123 3.86 -1.58 -14.53
CA THR A 123 4.54 -2.79 -15.00
C THR A 123 4.59 -2.89 -16.52
N PHE A 124 3.50 -2.51 -17.20
CA PHE A 124 3.44 -2.44 -18.66
C PHE A 124 4.48 -1.45 -19.18
N ARG A 125 4.54 -0.25 -18.61
CA ARG A 125 5.56 0.76 -18.97
C ARG A 125 6.97 0.21 -18.78
N ALA A 126 7.26 -0.40 -17.63
CA ALA A 126 8.58 -0.96 -17.32
C ALA A 126 8.96 -2.15 -18.23
N THR A 127 7.98 -2.94 -18.71
CA THR A 127 8.25 -4.15 -19.50
C THR A 127 8.26 -3.89 -21.01
N VAL A 128 7.39 -3.00 -21.50
CA VAL A 128 7.13 -2.80 -22.94
C VAL A 128 7.69 -1.48 -23.43
N LEU A 129 7.53 -0.41 -22.65
CA LEU A 129 7.84 0.95 -23.11
C LEU A 129 9.19 1.47 -22.63
N ALA A 130 9.77 0.85 -21.60
CA ALA A 130 11.09 1.20 -21.12
C ALA A 130 12.13 0.85 -22.20
N LYS A 131 12.47 1.85 -23.02
CA LYS A 131 13.83 1.96 -23.56
C LYS A 131 14.77 2.08 -22.36
N ALA A 132 16.02 1.64 -22.52
CA ALA A 132 17.05 1.62 -21.48
C ALA A 132 17.47 3.03 -20.99
N GLU A 133 16.52 3.91 -20.68
CA GLU A 133 16.77 5.06 -19.83
C GLU A 133 17.02 4.51 -18.43
N GLU A 134 18.25 4.71 -17.95
CA GLU A 134 18.67 4.51 -16.58
C GLU A 134 17.87 5.47 -15.67
N ALA A 135 16.59 5.18 -15.45
CA ALA A 135 15.88 5.78 -14.33
C ALA A 135 16.71 5.48 -13.08
N THR A 136 17.13 6.54 -12.38
CA THR A 136 17.89 6.44 -11.15
C THR A 136 17.14 5.48 -10.22
N ALA A 137 17.83 4.41 -9.80
CA ALA A 137 17.20 3.25 -9.16
C ALA A 137 16.45 3.59 -7.85
N THR A 138 16.68 4.78 -7.29
CA THR A 138 16.09 5.33 -6.06
C THR A 138 14.75 6.04 -6.23
N ASP A 139 14.38 6.50 -7.42
CA ASP A 139 13.35 7.54 -7.53
C ASP A 139 11.92 6.99 -7.42
N VAL A 140 11.33 7.17 -6.24
CA VAL A 140 9.91 6.90 -6.00
C VAL A 140 9.10 8.09 -6.52
N THR A 141 8.69 7.99 -7.79
CA THR A 141 7.80 8.95 -8.46
C THR A 141 6.46 9.15 -7.72
N MET A 142 5.75 10.24 -8.03
CA MET A 142 4.43 10.48 -7.45
C MET A 142 3.42 9.37 -7.77
N LEU A 143 3.48 8.79 -8.97
CA LEU A 143 2.62 7.66 -9.35
C LEU A 143 2.91 6.41 -8.50
N HIS A 144 4.18 6.13 -8.18
CA HIS A 144 4.54 5.06 -7.24
C HIS A 144 3.92 5.29 -5.86
N LYS A 145 3.95 6.54 -5.36
CA LYS A 145 3.34 6.89 -4.06
C LYS A 145 1.81 6.77 -4.06
N ILE A 146 1.16 7.11 -5.18
CA ILE A 146 -0.29 6.91 -5.35
C ILE A 146 -0.63 5.42 -5.30
N VAL A 147 0.08 4.58 -6.07
CA VAL A 147 -0.11 3.12 -6.04
C VAL A 147 0.14 2.54 -4.65
N TRP A 148 1.18 3.02 -3.98
CA TRP A 148 1.48 2.64 -2.60
C TRP A 148 0.33 3.01 -1.65
N CYS A 149 -0.16 4.24 -1.71
CA CYS A 149 -1.29 4.71 -0.91
C CYS A 149 -2.55 3.87 -1.17
N LEU A 150 -2.88 3.62 -2.44
CA LEU A 150 -4.06 2.83 -2.81
C LEU A 150 -3.97 1.39 -2.29
N PHE A 151 -2.83 0.71 -2.43
CA PHE A 151 -2.66 -0.65 -1.90
C PHE A 151 -2.86 -0.70 -0.38
N THR A 152 -2.31 0.32 0.29
CA THR A 152 -2.34 0.47 1.73
C THR A 152 -3.75 0.67 2.29
N VAL A 153 -4.67 1.20 1.48
CA VAL A 153 -6.09 1.28 1.81
C VAL A 153 -6.83 0.02 1.36
N ALA A 154 -6.67 -0.36 0.09
CA ALA A 154 -7.41 -1.45 -0.55
C ALA A 154 -7.23 -2.78 0.21
N ALA A 155 -6.00 -3.20 0.48
CA ALA A 155 -5.75 -4.52 1.07
C ALA A 155 -6.42 -4.71 2.45
N PRO A 156 -6.23 -3.82 3.43
CA PRO A 156 -6.95 -3.96 4.70
C PRO A 156 -8.46 -3.68 4.57
N ALA A 157 -8.91 -2.81 3.67
CA ALA A 157 -10.35 -2.59 3.45
C ALA A 157 -11.04 -3.87 2.94
N GLU A 158 -10.44 -4.59 2.00
CA GLU A 158 -10.98 -5.87 1.49
C GLU A 158 -11.03 -6.95 2.58
N ILE A 159 -10.08 -6.96 3.53
CA ILE A 159 -10.17 -7.86 4.71
C ILE A 159 -11.34 -7.47 5.61
N VAL A 160 -11.54 -6.17 5.87
CA VAL A 160 -12.68 -5.67 6.66
C VAL A 160 -14.00 -6.03 5.98
N VAL A 161 -14.11 -5.85 4.66
CA VAL A 161 -15.28 -6.20 3.85
C VAL A 161 -15.53 -7.71 3.88
N ALA A 162 -14.49 -8.53 3.71
CA ALA A 162 -14.59 -9.99 3.78
C ALA A 162 -15.15 -10.44 5.14
N ILE A 163 -14.56 -9.97 6.23
CA ILE A 163 -14.98 -10.33 7.59
C ILE A 163 -16.39 -9.81 7.88
N GLY A 164 -16.70 -8.56 7.50
CA GLY A 164 -18.02 -7.98 7.68
C GLY A 164 -19.11 -8.75 6.91
N TYR A 165 -18.83 -9.11 5.65
CA TYR A 165 -19.78 -9.87 4.85
C TYR A 165 -20.07 -11.25 5.44
N TRP A 166 -19.04 -12.08 5.64
CA TRP A 166 -19.25 -13.44 6.14
C TRP A 166 -19.62 -13.51 7.62
N GLY A 167 -19.27 -12.49 8.41
CA GLY A 167 -19.57 -12.44 9.83
C GLY A 167 -20.92 -11.82 10.16
N LEU A 168 -21.43 -10.87 9.36
CA LEU A 168 -22.62 -10.09 9.70
C LEU A 168 -23.74 -10.17 8.66
N GLU A 169 -23.41 -10.16 7.37
CA GLU A 169 -24.42 -10.07 6.30
C GLU A 169 -24.82 -11.44 5.76
N TRP A 170 -23.93 -12.43 5.81
CA TRP A 170 -24.24 -13.76 5.29
C TRP A 170 -25.08 -14.58 6.27
N ASP A 171 -26.31 -14.87 5.89
CA ASP A 171 -27.27 -15.67 6.65
C ASP A 171 -27.18 -17.19 6.37
N GLY A 172 -26.26 -17.62 5.48
CA GLY A 172 -26.13 -19.00 5.02
C GLY A 172 -27.30 -19.52 4.17
N SER A 173 -28.40 -18.76 4.08
CA SER A 173 -29.70 -19.17 3.54
C SER A 173 -30.07 -18.45 2.25
N SER A 174 -29.52 -17.25 2.04
CA SER A 174 -29.63 -16.45 0.84
C SER A 174 -28.96 -17.16 -0.34
N ALA A 175 -29.74 -18.05 -0.96
CA ALA A 175 -29.56 -18.67 -2.25
C ALA A 175 -28.13 -19.20 -2.58
N GLY A 176 -27.50 -19.95 -1.67
CA GLY A 176 -26.37 -20.81 -2.01
C GLY A 176 -25.02 -20.13 -2.31
N PHE A 177 -24.00 -20.96 -2.55
CA PHE A 177 -22.64 -20.56 -2.91
C PHE A 177 -22.59 -19.96 -4.32
N TYR A 178 -23.15 -18.76 -4.52
CA TYR A 178 -23.02 -18.07 -5.81
C TYR A 178 -21.62 -17.52 -6.00
N TYR A 179 -21.10 -17.75 -7.22
CA TYR A 179 -19.82 -17.25 -7.70
C TYR A 179 -19.57 -15.78 -7.31
N ARG A 180 -20.57 -14.91 -7.48
CA ARG A 180 -20.44 -13.47 -7.22
C ARG A 180 -20.03 -13.14 -5.78
N ASN A 181 -20.62 -13.79 -4.78
CA ASN A 181 -20.34 -13.53 -3.37
C ASN A 181 -18.90 -13.91 -3.01
N PHE A 182 -18.45 -15.08 -3.46
CA PHE A 182 -17.05 -15.48 -3.27
C PHE A 182 -16.08 -14.60 -4.03
N MET A 183 -16.45 -14.19 -5.25
CA MET A 183 -15.58 -13.38 -6.09
C MET A 183 -15.31 -12.01 -5.45
N VAL A 184 -16.37 -11.26 -5.11
CA VAL A 184 -16.21 -9.88 -4.64
C VAL A 184 -15.66 -9.76 -3.22
N HIS A 185 -15.87 -10.78 -2.36
CA HIS A 185 -15.42 -10.73 -0.96
C HIS A 185 -14.12 -11.52 -0.71
N GLY A 186 -13.85 -12.58 -1.48
CA GLY A 186 -12.72 -13.49 -1.23
C GLY A 186 -11.68 -13.51 -2.33
N VAL A 187 -12.11 -13.79 -3.55
CA VAL A 187 -11.16 -13.99 -4.66
C VAL A 187 -10.46 -12.67 -5.00
N VAL A 188 -11.19 -11.55 -5.08
CA VAL A 188 -10.58 -10.23 -5.32
C VAL A 188 -9.58 -9.87 -4.22
N LEU A 189 -9.88 -10.14 -2.95
CA LEU A 189 -8.92 -9.98 -1.84
C LEU A 189 -7.66 -10.82 -2.07
N GLY A 190 -7.81 -12.10 -2.42
CA GLY A 190 -6.67 -12.99 -2.72
C GLY A 190 -5.82 -12.49 -3.88
N LEU A 191 -6.45 -12.06 -4.98
CA LEU A 191 -5.79 -11.49 -6.15
C LEU A 191 -5.06 -10.18 -5.83
N LEU A 192 -5.65 -9.33 -4.99
CA LEU A 192 -5.05 -8.09 -4.50
C LEU A 192 -3.80 -8.36 -3.65
N LEU A 193 -3.86 -9.32 -2.73
CA LEU A 193 -2.72 -9.71 -1.89
C LEU A 193 -1.61 -10.36 -2.73
N LEU A 194 -1.95 -11.21 -3.70
CA LEU A 194 -1.01 -11.79 -4.66
C LEU A 194 -0.27 -10.69 -5.44
N ASP A 195 -1.01 -9.71 -5.98
CA ASP A 195 -0.41 -8.61 -6.73
C ASP A 195 0.49 -7.72 -5.88
N GLY A 196 -0.03 -7.22 -4.75
CA GLY A 196 0.67 -6.26 -3.92
C GLY A 196 1.83 -6.84 -3.11
N LEU A 197 1.65 -8.01 -2.50
CA LEU A 197 2.65 -8.60 -1.60
C LEU A 197 3.64 -9.51 -2.33
N LEU A 198 3.22 -10.28 -3.34
CA LEU A 198 4.10 -11.24 -4.01
C LEU A 198 4.74 -10.67 -5.29
N LEU A 199 3.95 -10.06 -6.18
CA LEU A 199 4.48 -9.52 -7.44
C LEU A 199 5.21 -8.19 -7.22
N ASN A 200 4.56 -7.23 -6.55
CA ASN A 200 5.15 -5.91 -6.29
C ASN A 200 6.02 -5.88 -5.03
N LYS A 201 5.72 -6.70 -4.01
CA LYS A 201 6.40 -6.65 -2.71
C LYS A 201 6.29 -5.26 -2.07
N ILE A 202 5.10 -4.64 -2.16
CA ILE A 202 4.84 -3.29 -1.65
C ILE A 202 5.02 -3.30 -0.12
N PRO A 203 5.90 -2.43 0.40
CA PRO A 203 6.12 -2.35 1.84
C PRO A 203 4.97 -1.62 2.53
N LEU A 204 4.33 -2.20 3.54
CA LEU A 204 3.48 -1.41 4.45
C LEU A 204 4.31 -0.90 5.63
N ARG A 205 3.92 0.25 6.16
CA ARG A 205 4.54 0.88 7.35
C ARG A 205 3.49 1.31 8.35
N ILE A 206 3.79 1.24 9.63
CA ILE A 206 2.78 1.51 10.67
C ILE A 206 2.16 2.92 10.57
N ARG A 207 2.88 3.94 10.09
CA ARG A 207 2.35 5.30 9.90
C ARG A 207 1.20 5.36 8.89
N HIS A 208 1.07 4.34 8.06
CA HIS A 208 0.00 4.24 7.08
C HIS A 208 -1.36 3.85 7.65
N ILE A 209 -1.43 3.38 8.90
CA ILE A 209 -2.70 2.96 9.52
C ILE A 209 -3.77 4.07 9.47
N GLY A 210 -3.36 5.34 9.53
CA GLY A 210 -4.27 6.48 9.41
C GLY A 210 -5.01 6.54 8.07
N LEU A 211 -4.47 5.95 6.99
CA LEU A 211 -5.11 5.95 5.67
C LEU A 211 -6.34 5.05 5.65
N ILE A 212 -6.26 3.84 6.20
CA ILE A 212 -7.42 2.94 6.29
C ILE A 212 -8.44 3.44 7.29
N LEU A 213 -8.00 4.00 8.43
CA LEU A 213 -8.91 4.62 9.40
C LEU A 213 -9.66 5.82 8.79
N GLY A 214 -8.96 6.68 8.07
CA GLY A 214 -9.57 7.80 7.36
C GLY A 214 -10.57 7.34 6.30
N TYR A 215 -10.23 6.31 5.53
CA TYR A 215 -11.10 5.72 4.52
C TYR A 215 -12.41 5.19 5.11
N LEU A 216 -12.34 4.38 6.18
CA LEU A 216 -13.53 3.84 6.83
C LEU A 216 -14.34 4.91 7.56
N PHE A 217 -13.67 5.91 8.14
CA PHE A 217 -14.35 7.05 8.75
C PHE A 217 -15.16 7.85 7.72
N LEU A 218 -14.62 8.07 6.52
CA LEU A 218 -15.36 8.68 5.41
C LEU A 218 -16.58 7.85 5.02
N TYR A 219 -16.45 6.52 4.98
CA TYR A 219 -17.59 5.65 4.72
C TYR A 219 -18.65 5.73 5.83
N LEU A 220 -18.24 5.78 7.11
CA LEU A 220 -19.18 5.98 8.22
C LEU A 220 -19.94 7.31 8.13
N ILE A 221 -19.25 8.40 7.76
CA ILE A 221 -19.91 9.69 7.46
C ILE A 221 -20.95 9.51 6.35
N TRP A 222 -20.61 8.77 5.29
CA TRP A 222 -21.55 8.48 4.21
C TRP A 222 -22.79 7.72 4.72
N THR A 223 -22.62 6.68 5.55
CA THR A 223 -23.78 5.95 6.12
C THR A 223 -24.66 6.84 7.01
N PHE A 224 -24.05 7.76 7.76
CA PHE A 224 -24.77 8.72 8.58
C PHE A 224 -25.58 9.71 7.72
N ILE A 225 -24.96 10.27 6.67
CA ILE A 225 -25.64 11.15 5.71
C ILE A 225 -26.80 10.42 5.04
N HIS A 226 -26.57 9.19 4.58
CA HIS A 226 -27.59 8.36 3.95
C HIS A 226 -28.81 8.18 4.85
N ALA A 227 -28.57 7.78 6.10
CA ALA A 227 -29.64 7.60 7.08
C ALA A 227 -30.39 8.92 7.30
N TYR A 228 -29.73 10.04 7.58
CA TYR A 228 -30.44 11.29 7.92
C TYR A 228 -31.09 11.99 6.72
N LEU A 229 -30.62 11.77 5.48
CA LEU A 229 -31.30 12.27 4.28
C LEU A 229 -32.48 11.40 3.84
N GLY A 230 -32.67 10.20 4.42
CA GLY A 230 -33.77 9.31 4.06
C GLY A 230 -33.70 8.87 2.60
N ILE A 231 -32.51 8.50 2.13
CA ILE A 231 -32.27 8.13 0.73
C ILE A 231 -33.07 6.86 0.35
N GLY A 232 -33.42 6.01 1.30
CA GLY A 232 -34.08 4.74 1.03
C GLY A 232 -33.07 3.61 0.84
N ASN A 233 -33.46 2.37 1.16
CA ASN A 233 -32.82 1.19 0.59
C ASN A 233 -33.82 0.46 -0.32
N PRO A 234 -33.60 0.46 -1.65
CA PRO A 234 -34.52 -0.15 -2.61
C PRO A 234 -34.63 -1.67 -2.47
N GLN A 235 -33.67 -2.31 -1.78
CA GLN A 235 -33.69 -3.76 -1.52
C GLN A 235 -34.49 -4.12 -0.28
N THR A 236 -34.68 -3.17 0.65
CA THR A 236 -35.46 -3.34 1.88
C THR A 236 -36.44 -2.18 2.04
N PRO A 237 -37.54 -2.14 1.24
CA PRO A 237 -38.45 -1.00 1.21
C PRO A 237 -39.12 -0.70 2.56
N GLU A 238 -39.18 -1.70 3.44
CA GLU A 238 -39.79 -1.59 4.78
C GLU A 238 -38.82 -0.99 5.82
N ASP A 239 -37.52 -0.97 5.53
CA ASP A 239 -36.45 -0.43 6.38
C ASP A 239 -35.63 0.58 5.57
N ASP A 240 -36.21 1.78 5.41
CA ASP A 240 -35.79 2.77 4.41
C ASP A 240 -34.50 3.55 4.76
N ASP A 241 -33.98 3.41 5.96
CA ASP A 241 -32.85 4.22 6.40
C ASP A 241 -31.55 3.43 6.60
N THR A 242 -31.56 2.11 6.43
CA THR A 242 -30.38 1.26 6.62
C THR A 242 -29.76 0.77 5.31
N ILE A 243 -28.46 1.03 5.14
CA ILE A 243 -27.65 0.36 4.09
C ILE A 243 -27.29 -1.06 4.56
N TYR A 244 -27.01 -1.19 5.85
CA TYR A 244 -26.71 -2.44 6.53
C TYR A 244 -27.61 -2.54 7.76
N THR A 245 -28.16 -3.72 8.00
CA THR A 245 -29.03 -3.98 9.16
C THR A 245 -28.34 -3.65 10.49
N ALA A 246 -27.01 -3.73 10.54
CA ALA A 246 -26.20 -3.41 11.71
C ALA A 246 -25.98 -1.89 11.94
N LEU A 247 -26.36 -1.01 11.00
CA LEU A 247 -26.13 0.44 11.06
C LEU A 247 -27.44 1.25 11.05
N GLN A 248 -28.27 1.02 12.07
CA GLN A 248 -29.54 1.72 12.33
C GLN A 248 -29.36 3.07 13.05
N TRP A 249 -28.80 4.07 12.36
CA TRP A 249 -28.48 5.37 12.96
C TRP A 249 -29.67 6.09 13.59
N ARG A 250 -30.91 5.88 13.12
CA ARG A 250 -32.11 6.55 13.68
C ARG A 250 -32.82 5.71 14.75
N GLN A 251 -32.96 4.41 14.54
CA GLN A 251 -33.71 3.52 15.42
C GLN A 251 -32.90 3.09 16.63
N ASP A 252 -31.63 2.73 16.43
CA ASP A 252 -30.71 2.29 17.49
C ASP A 252 -29.32 2.92 17.32
N PRO A 253 -29.18 4.23 17.60
CA PRO A 253 -27.92 4.95 17.43
C PRO A 253 -26.80 4.43 18.33
N LEU A 254 -27.14 3.86 19.50
CA LEU A 254 -26.13 3.35 20.43
C LEU A 254 -25.51 2.05 19.91
N SER A 255 -26.34 1.08 19.53
CA SER A 255 -25.84 -0.18 18.95
C SER A 255 -25.04 0.10 17.67
N THR A 256 -25.56 0.98 16.82
CA THR A 256 -24.88 1.42 15.60
C THR A 256 -23.51 2.05 15.88
N ALA A 257 -23.41 2.94 16.87
CA ALA A 257 -22.14 3.54 17.26
C ALA A 257 -21.13 2.51 17.79
N VAL A 258 -21.59 1.49 18.51
CA VAL A 258 -20.76 0.38 18.98
C VAL A 258 -20.23 -0.45 17.80
N VAL A 259 -21.10 -0.85 16.87
CA VAL A 259 -20.70 -1.61 15.67
C VAL A 259 -19.73 -0.80 14.81
N ALA A 260 -20.05 0.46 14.53
CA ALA A 260 -19.18 1.37 13.79
C ALA A 260 -17.80 1.53 14.49
N GLY A 261 -17.81 1.65 15.81
CA GLY A 261 -16.60 1.69 16.65
C GLY A 261 -15.78 0.40 16.56
N GLN A 262 -16.41 -0.77 16.56
CA GLN A 262 -15.73 -2.06 16.39
C GLN A 262 -15.05 -2.16 15.01
N PHE A 263 -15.72 -1.75 13.93
CA PHE A 263 -15.12 -1.75 12.61
C PHE A 263 -13.91 -0.81 12.54
N LEU A 264 -14.08 0.43 13.03
CA LEU A 264 -13.07 1.47 12.90
C LEU A 264 -11.87 1.27 13.83
N LEU A 265 -12.11 0.93 15.10
CA LEU A 265 -11.08 0.93 16.15
C LEU A 265 -10.52 -0.46 16.47
N LEU A 266 -11.20 -1.54 16.04
CA LEU A 266 -10.75 -2.92 16.28
C LEU A 266 -10.43 -3.64 14.97
N LEU A 267 -11.41 -3.80 14.09
CA LEU A 267 -11.26 -4.64 12.90
C LEU A 267 -10.27 -4.03 11.90
N ALA A 268 -10.35 -2.73 11.64
CA ALA A 268 -9.46 -2.06 10.69
C ALA A 268 -7.98 -2.06 11.12
N PRO A 269 -7.63 -1.77 12.39
CA PRO A 269 -6.27 -1.97 12.88
C PRO A 269 -5.78 -3.41 12.77
N ILE A 270 -6.62 -4.40 13.09
CA ILE A 270 -6.25 -5.83 12.94
C ILE A 270 -5.98 -6.16 11.48
N ALA A 271 -6.88 -5.78 10.57
CA ALA A 271 -6.71 -5.98 9.13
C ALA A 271 -5.42 -5.33 8.62
N PHE A 272 -5.16 -4.08 9.03
CA PHE A 272 -3.93 -3.37 8.69
C PHE A 272 -2.68 -4.10 9.20
N CYS A 273 -2.68 -4.49 10.47
CA CYS A 273 -1.56 -5.21 11.10
C CYS A 273 -1.32 -6.57 10.42
N THR A 274 -2.36 -7.25 9.97
CA THR A 274 -2.24 -8.50 9.19
C THR A 274 -1.49 -8.25 7.88
N VAL A 275 -1.91 -7.28 7.06
CA VAL A 275 -1.23 -6.99 5.79
C VAL A 275 0.18 -6.44 6.03
N TYR A 276 0.37 -5.63 7.08
CA TYR A 276 1.67 -5.15 7.52
C TYR A 276 2.63 -6.31 7.83
N GLY A 277 2.20 -7.26 8.66
CA GLY A 277 2.95 -8.46 9.00
C GLY A 277 3.28 -9.30 7.76
N MET A 278 2.31 -9.51 6.88
CA MET A 278 2.56 -10.23 5.60
C MET A 278 3.57 -9.50 4.71
N SER A 279 3.57 -8.16 4.68
CA SER A 279 4.53 -7.36 3.91
C SER A 279 5.96 -7.39 4.46
N LEU A 280 6.13 -7.89 5.70
CA LEU A 280 7.43 -8.08 6.36
C LEU A 280 7.92 -9.52 6.31
N TYR A 281 7.01 -10.45 6.02
CA TYR A 281 7.32 -11.87 6.02
C TYR A 281 8.37 -12.19 4.95
N SER A 282 9.37 -12.96 5.38
CA SER A 282 10.39 -13.56 4.54
C SER A 282 10.56 -15.01 4.97
N PHE A 283 10.42 -15.93 4.02
CA PHE A 283 10.60 -17.36 4.28
C PHE A 283 12.08 -17.65 4.59
N PRO A 284 12.40 -18.55 5.56
CA PRO A 284 11.50 -19.40 6.33
C PRO A 284 10.88 -18.78 7.60
N CYS A 285 11.50 -17.79 8.26
CA CYS A 285 10.97 -17.24 9.54
C CYS A 285 11.36 -15.76 9.82
N GLY A 286 11.64 -14.93 8.82
CA GLY A 286 12.10 -13.56 9.04
C GLY A 286 10.99 -12.52 8.98
N CYS A 287 10.81 -11.73 10.04
CA CYS A 287 9.99 -10.50 10.05
C CYS A 287 10.83 -9.24 9.76
N ASN A 288 11.92 -9.39 9.02
CA ASN A 288 12.89 -8.32 8.77
C ASN A 288 12.61 -7.55 7.46
N GLY A 289 11.65 -8.00 6.64
CA GLY A 289 11.33 -7.39 5.35
C GLY A 289 12.37 -7.68 4.26
N GLN A 290 13.23 -8.69 4.42
CA GLN A 290 14.22 -9.07 3.40
C GLN A 290 13.61 -9.52 2.07
N SER A 291 12.31 -9.84 2.04
CA SER A 291 11.61 -10.16 0.81
C SER A 291 11.45 -8.95 -0.13
N ARG A 292 11.60 -7.71 0.37
CA ARG A 292 11.50 -6.45 -0.38
C ARG A 292 12.69 -6.25 -1.32
N ARG A 293 12.55 -5.37 -2.31
CA ARG A 293 13.61 -5.08 -3.31
C ARG A 293 14.41 -3.86 -2.87
N TYR A 294 15.67 -4.08 -2.51
CA TYR A 294 16.61 -3.04 -2.07
C TYR A 294 17.68 -2.75 -3.09
N LEU A 295 18.27 -1.56 -3.02
CA LEU A 295 19.48 -1.23 -3.78
C LEU A 295 20.68 -1.98 -3.19
N SER A 296 21.54 -2.51 -4.07
CA SER A 296 22.80 -3.12 -3.65
C SER A 296 23.76 -2.04 -3.17
N ASN A 297 24.28 -2.17 -1.94
CA ASN A 297 25.33 -1.30 -1.42
C ASN A 297 26.70 -1.72 -1.99
N THR A 298 26.92 -1.52 -3.28
CA THR A 298 28.16 -1.94 -3.96
C THR A 298 29.40 -1.09 -3.61
N ASN A 299 29.27 -0.07 -2.75
CA ASN A 299 30.32 0.94 -2.52
C ASN A 299 31.16 0.75 -1.25
N THR A 300 31.00 -0.32 -0.48
CA THR A 300 31.68 -0.43 0.84
C THR A 300 32.97 -1.27 0.84
N SER A 301 33.42 -1.84 -0.28
CA SER A 301 34.59 -2.76 -0.27
C SER A 301 35.88 -2.26 -0.94
N ASN A 302 35.92 -1.10 -1.59
CA ASN A 302 37.08 -0.74 -2.44
C ASN A 302 38.09 0.25 -1.84
N ASN A 303 38.17 0.40 -0.51
CA ASN A 303 39.11 1.32 0.12
C ASN A 303 40.30 0.67 0.86
N THR A 304 40.53 -0.63 0.68
CA THR A 304 41.75 -1.30 1.20
C THR A 304 42.79 -1.68 0.15
N ASP A 305 42.48 -1.65 -1.15
CA ASP A 305 43.49 -1.86 -2.20
C ASP A 305 43.55 -0.65 -3.14
N LYS A 306 44.16 0.43 -2.66
CA LYS A 306 44.84 1.36 -3.54
C LYS A 306 46.09 0.66 -4.07
N ASP A 307 45.95 -0.09 -5.15
CA ASP A 307 47.01 -0.24 -6.14
C ASP A 307 46.43 -0.51 -7.53
N ALA A 308 46.56 0.54 -8.37
CA ALA A 308 46.62 0.56 -9.83
C ALA A 308 45.75 -0.42 -10.66
N SER A 309 44.64 0.07 -11.24
CA SER A 309 44.30 -0.15 -12.65
C SER A 309 42.94 0.48 -13.01
N THR A 310 42.97 1.46 -13.89
CA THR A 310 41.82 2.18 -14.42
C THR A 310 41.02 1.28 -15.38
N THR A 311 39.91 0.69 -14.93
CA THR A 311 38.93 0.04 -15.82
C THR A 311 37.49 0.43 -15.48
N LYS A 312 36.73 0.81 -16.50
CA LYS A 312 35.33 1.26 -16.42
C LYS A 312 34.46 0.12 -15.87
N SER A 313 33.90 0.30 -14.68
CA SER A 313 32.97 -0.64 -14.05
C SER A 313 31.55 -0.40 -14.57
N SER A 314 31.07 -1.30 -15.44
CA SER A 314 29.65 -1.48 -15.74
C SER A 314 28.97 -2.19 -14.58
N ALA A 315 27.88 -1.62 -14.05
CA ALA A 315 27.08 -2.26 -13.01
C ALA A 315 26.40 -3.53 -13.56
N SER A 316 26.93 -4.71 -13.22
CA SER A 316 26.30 -5.99 -13.51
C SER A 316 25.33 -6.36 -12.38
N TYR A 317 24.05 -6.53 -12.70
CA TYR A 317 23.06 -7.05 -11.77
C TYR A 317 23.20 -8.57 -11.65
N VAL A 318 23.27 -9.08 -10.42
CA VAL A 318 23.10 -10.52 -10.12
C VAL A 318 21.61 -10.77 -9.94
N GLU A 319 20.97 -11.29 -10.99
CA GLU A 319 19.64 -11.89 -10.88
C GLU A 319 19.76 -13.11 -9.96
N MET A 320 19.26 -13.02 -8.73
CA MET A 320 19.07 -14.22 -7.91
C MET A 320 18.04 -15.08 -8.62
N GLY A 321 18.50 -16.26 -9.06
CA GLY A 321 17.79 -17.15 -9.98
C GLY A 321 16.32 -17.28 -9.69
N ALA A 322 15.51 -17.10 -10.73
CA ALA A 322 14.12 -17.50 -10.74
C ALA A 322 14.04 -18.97 -10.28
N PHE A 323 13.14 -19.22 -9.33
CA PHE A 323 12.80 -20.56 -8.88
C PHE A 323 12.20 -21.31 -10.08
N ASP A 324 12.97 -22.21 -10.67
CA ASP A 324 12.57 -22.99 -11.84
C ASP A 324 11.51 -24.01 -11.40
N MET A 325 10.23 -23.69 -11.64
CA MET A 325 9.10 -24.58 -11.34
C MET A 325 8.88 -25.68 -12.40
N ALA A 326 9.84 -25.93 -13.31
CA ALA A 326 9.67 -26.89 -14.40
C ALA A 326 10.03 -28.36 -14.05
N SER A 327 9.95 -28.79 -12.78
CA SER A 327 10.19 -30.20 -12.42
C SER A 327 9.26 -30.75 -11.34
N VAL A 328 7.95 -30.88 -11.65
CA VAL A 328 7.04 -31.91 -11.14
C VAL A 328 6.03 -32.26 -12.22
#